data_AF-A0A1E1IZF1-F1
#
_entry.id   AF-A0A1E1IZF1-F1
#
_cell.length_a   1.000
_cell.length_b   1.000
_cell.length_c   1.000
_cell.angle_alpha   90.00
_cell.angle_beta   90.00
_cell.angle_gamma   90.00
#
_symmetry.space_group_name_H-M   'P 1'
#
loop_
_entity.id
_entity.type
_entity.pdbx_description
1 polymer ?
#
loop_
_entity_poly.entity_id
_entity_poly.type
_entity_poly.pdbx_seq_one_letter_code
_entity_poly.pdbx_strand_id
1 'polypeptide(L)'
;MFSQAKQDSLFSLSRGPSGIVANDKTRNKPLTQAEKYEQALVTAKVFLGDSHARMAKSMDKYNAVLNSNYWFYGYFGGNMVATMAACLALGNRWSFFRAYSGWISVFGGYFGGKVCLGAHSSVLLGGVVTQLNHEIEEAKRMDEQTDHIVPDYLREADRLTQVKYELMPTLPEAVEARAHHTERTLDDRANALIEAYMKRKEALERK
;
A
#
# COMPACT_ATOMS: atom_id res chain seq x y z
N MET A 1 -1.62 60.97 -3.91
CA MET A 1 -0.90 61.86 -2.98
C MET A 1 -0.72 61.13 -1.66
N PHE A 2 0.52 61.12 -1.18
CA PHE A 2 1.01 60.45 0.03
C PHE A 2 0.57 61.16 1.32
N SER A 3 0.44 60.39 2.41
CA SER A 3 1.22 60.54 3.66
C SER A 3 0.40 60.39 4.96
N GLN A 4 0.79 59.43 5.79
CA GLN A 4 0.81 59.47 7.27
C GLN A 4 1.60 58.22 7.73
N ALA A 5 2.89 58.31 8.06
CA ALA A 5 3.54 58.85 9.27
C ALA A 5 3.62 57.84 10.44
N LYS A 6 4.81 57.24 10.55
CA LYS A 6 5.55 56.69 11.70
C LYS A 6 4.92 56.77 13.09
N GLN A 7 4.96 55.63 13.80
CA GLN A 7 5.25 55.59 15.24
C GLN A 7 6.28 54.48 15.52
N ASP A 8 7.50 54.93 15.85
CA ASP A 8 8.59 54.14 16.38
C ASP A 8 8.50 54.07 17.92
N SER A 9 8.70 52.86 18.45
CA SER A 9 9.50 52.50 19.62
C SER A 9 9.52 53.43 20.85
N LEU A 10 8.96 52.95 21.98
CA LEU A 10 9.44 53.24 23.34
C LEU A 10 8.98 52.12 24.29
N PHE A 11 9.82 51.12 24.59
CA PHE A 11 9.98 50.58 25.95
C PHE A 11 11.29 49.77 26.04
N SER A 12 12.15 50.24 26.95
CA SER A 12 13.56 49.94 27.08
C SER A 12 13.89 48.81 28.06
N LEU A 13 15.07 48.23 27.85
CA LEU A 13 15.82 47.28 28.67
C LEU A 13 15.92 47.57 30.18
N SER A 14 15.88 46.49 30.98
CA SER A 14 16.58 46.30 32.27
C SER A 14 16.67 44.77 32.54
N ARG A 15 17.78 44.07 32.29
CA ARG A 15 18.98 43.80 33.12
C ARG A 15 18.84 42.69 34.20
N GLY A 16 18.95 41.43 33.76
CA GLY A 16 19.67 40.28 34.37
C GLY A 16 19.14 39.63 35.68
N PRO A 17 19.63 38.42 36.08
CA PRO A 17 20.85 37.73 35.60
C PRO A 17 20.75 36.20 35.33
N SER A 18 21.78 35.67 34.67
CA SER A 18 22.34 34.30 34.82
C SER A 18 21.76 33.13 34.00
N GLY A 19 22.57 32.66 33.04
CA GLY A 19 22.52 31.32 32.44
C GLY A 19 21.50 31.19 31.31
N ILE A 20 21.85 30.95 30.05
CA ILE A 20 22.92 30.11 29.50
C ILE A 20 23.36 30.82 28.22
N VAL A 21 24.63 31.18 28.12
CA VAL A 21 25.24 31.48 26.82
C VAL A 21 25.22 30.16 26.05
N ALA A 22 24.19 29.97 25.22
CA ALA A 22 24.21 28.94 24.20
C ALA A 22 25.39 29.29 23.29
N ASN A 23 26.48 28.58 23.51
CA ASN A 23 27.70 28.63 22.72
C ASN A 23 27.35 28.07 21.34
N ASP A 24 26.85 28.95 20.47
CA ASP A 24 26.36 28.67 19.12
C ASP A 24 27.54 28.45 18.15
N LYS A 25 28.43 27.51 18.51
CA LYS A 25 29.62 27.09 17.75
C LYS A 25 29.76 25.57 17.67
N THR A 26 28.66 24.83 17.78
CA THR A 26 28.63 23.37 17.57
C THR A 26 27.39 22.91 16.82
N ARG A 27 27.09 23.52 15.67
CA ARG A 27 26.10 22.95 14.74
C ARG A 27 26.61 23.02 13.31
N ASN A 28 27.63 22.20 13.06
CA ASN A 28 27.96 21.55 11.79
C ASN A 28 29.21 20.69 12.02
N LYS A 29 29.20 19.86 13.07
CA LYS A 29 30.05 18.66 13.03
C LYS A 29 29.39 17.74 11.99
N PRO A 30 30.10 17.25 10.97
CA PRO A 30 29.55 16.21 10.12
C PRO A 30 29.13 15.07 11.06
N LEU A 31 27.84 14.70 11.04
CA LEU A 31 27.35 13.59 11.87
C LEU A 31 28.27 12.40 11.67
N THR A 32 28.67 11.79 12.78
CA THR A 32 29.45 10.55 12.72
C THR A 32 28.63 9.49 11.98
N GLN A 33 29.30 8.54 11.33
CA GLN A 33 28.63 7.50 10.55
C GLN A 33 27.60 6.71 11.39
N ALA A 34 27.85 6.58 12.70
CA ALA A 34 26.92 5.98 13.66
C ALA A 34 25.66 6.82 13.90
N GLU A 35 25.78 8.14 14.09
CA GLU A 35 24.61 9.02 14.29
C GLU A 35 23.76 9.13 13.02
N LYS A 36 24.39 9.09 11.83
CA LYS A 36 23.67 9.01 10.55
C LYS A 36 22.86 7.72 10.42
N TYR A 37 23.44 6.60 10.87
CA TYR A 37 22.76 5.30 10.87
C TYR A 37 21.56 5.29 11.82
N GLU A 38 21.70 5.82 13.04
CA GLU A 38 20.60 5.90 14.00
C GLU A 38 19.46 6.81 13.50
N GLN A 39 19.81 7.96 12.92
CA GLN A 39 18.82 8.85 12.32
C GLN A 39 18.09 8.17 11.15
N ALA A 40 18.82 7.48 10.28
CA ALA A 40 18.24 6.72 9.17
C ALA A 40 17.29 5.62 9.65
N LEU A 41 17.63 4.91 10.73
CA LEU A 41 16.75 3.89 11.32
C LEU A 41 15.45 4.47 11.88
N VAL A 42 15.50 5.63 12.53
CA VAL A 42 14.29 6.29 13.06
C VAL A 42 13.39 6.73 11.91
N THR A 43 13.96 7.34 10.87
CA THR A 43 13.21 7.74 9.67
C THR A 43 12.60 6.52 8.97
N ALA A 44 13.34 5.41 8.86
CA ALA A 44 12.83 4.17 8.30
C ALA A 44 11.62 3.64 9.08
N LYS A 45 11.67 3.62 10.41
CA LYS A 45 10.55 3.16 11.24
C LYS A 45 9.28 3.99 11.05
N VAL A 46 9.41 5.31 10.94
CA VAL A 46 8.27 6.20 10.72
C VAL A 46 7.67 5.97 9.33
N PHE A 47 8.53 5.87 8.32
CA PHE A 47 8.12 5.57 6.94
C PHE A 47 7.35 4.25 6.84
N LEU A 48 7.92 3.18 7.42
CA LEU A 48 7.29 1.86 7.43
C LEU A 48 5.92 1.87 8.14
N GLY A 49 5.83 2.56 9.28
CA GLY A 49 4.58 2.69 10.01
C GLY A 49 3.48 3.37 9.20
N ASP A 50 3.81 4.45 8.49
CA ASP A 50 2.84 5.17 7.65
C ASP A 50 2.47 4.37 6.40
N SER A 51 3.45 3.76 5.73
CA SER A 51 3.26 2.87 4.60
C SER A 51 2.30 1.72 4.92
N HIS A 52 2.50 1.07 6.08
CA HIS A 52 1.64 -0.01 6.56
C HIS A 52 0.22 0.48 6.84
N ALA A 53 0.05 1.66 7.43
CA ALA A 53 -1.26 2.23 7.72
C ALA A 53 -2.03 2.58 6.44
N ARG A 54 -1.36 3.17 5.43
CA ARG A 54 -1.94 3.46 4.12
C ARG A 54 -2.36 2.17 3.40
N MET A 55 -1.50 1.15 3.45
CA MET A 55 -1.80 -0.16 2.90
C MET A 55 -2.99 -0.83 3.57
N ALA A 56 -3.01 -0.89 4.91
CA ALA A 56 -4.12 -1.46 5.68
C ALA A 56 -5.45 -0.79 5.31
N LYS A 57 -5.48 0.54 5.26
CA LYS A 57 -6.68 1.30 4.87
C LYS A 57 -7.16 0.98 3.45
N SER A 58 -6.24 0.78 2.50
CA SER A 58 -6.60 0.41 1.12
C SER A 58 -7.19 -1.01 1.07
N MET A 59 -6.59 -1.95 1.81
CA MET A 59 -7.02 -3.33 1.88
C MET A 59 -8.35 -3.49 2.61
N ASP A 60 -8.59 -2.70 3.65
CA ASP A 60 -9.86 -2.68 4.38
C ASP A 60 -11.02 -2.28 3.47
N LYS A 61 -10.82 -1.28 2.59
CA LYS A 61 -11.84 -0.88 1.60
C LYS A 61 -12.18 -2.03 0.64
N TYR A 62 -11.16 -2.74 0.16
CA TYR A 62 -11.35 -3.90 -0.70
C TYR A 62 -12.10 -5.02 0.01
N ASN A 63 -11.65 -5.40 1.20
CA ASN A 63 -12.26 -6.47 2.01
C ASN A 63 -13.69 -6.14 2.44
N ALA A 64 -13.97 -4.87 2.75
CA ALA A 64 -15.30 -4.39 3.11
C ALA A 64 -16.31 -4.52 1.97
N VAL A 65 -15.88 -4.59 0.71
CA VAL A 65 -16.78 -4.83 -0.43
C VAL A 65 -16.79 -6.31 -0.81
N LEU A 66 -15.64 -6.97 -0.85
CA LEU A 66 -15.53 -8.38 -1.26
C LEU A 66 -16.41 -9.31 -0.41
N ASN A 67 -16.44 -9.09 0.91
CA ASN A 67 -17.18 -9.93 1.85
C ASN A 67 -18.54 -9.35 2.27
N SER A 68 -19.00 -8.29 1.59
CA SER A 68 -20.22 -7.60 2.01
C SER A 68 -21.47 -8.18 1.37
N ASN A 69 -22.28 -8.79 2.23
CA ASN A 69 -23.63 -9.18 1.90
C ASN A 69 -24.50 -7.97 1.49
N TYR A 70 -24.23 -6.78 2.05
CA TYR A 70 -24.97 -5.57 1.70
C TYR A 70 -24.79 -5.20 0.22
N TRP A 71 -23.55 -5.16 -0.26
CA TRP A 71 -23.26 -4.86 -1.67
C TRP A 71 -23.81 -5.95 -2.58
N PHE A 72 -23.64 -7.23 -2.20
CA PHE A 72 -24.21 -8.33 -2.96
C PHE A 72 -25.74 -8.22 -3.07
N TYR A 73 -26.46 -8.02 -1.97
CA TYR A 73 -27.93 -7.91 -2.00
C TYR A 73 -28.42 -6.67 -2.73
N GLY A 74 -27.70 -5.55 -2.64
CA GLY A 74 -27.99 -4.35 -3.42
C GLY A 74 -27.90 -4.62 -4.93
N TYR A 75 -26.79 -5.21 -5.39
CA TYR A 75 -26.63 -5.56 -6.81
C TYR A 75 -27.58 -6.68 -7.24
N PHE A 76 -27.83 -7.68 -6.39
CA PHE A 76 -28.78 -8.76 -6.63
C PHE A 76 -30.17 -8.21 -6.87
N GLY A 77 -30.69 -7.39 -5.94
CA GLY A 77 -32.03 -6.81 -6.05
C GLY A 77 -32.17 -5.91 -7.27
N GLY A 78 -31.16 -5.07 -7.54
CA GLY A 78 -31.15 -4.21 -8.72
C GLY A 78 -31.18 -5.00 -10.03
N ASN A 79 -30.32 -6.01 -10.17
CA ASN A 79 -30.29 -6.87 -11.36
C ASN A 79 -31.55 -7.73 -11.49
N MET A 80 -32.14 -8.17 -10.38
CA MET A 80 -33.40 -8.92 -10.39
C MET A 80 -34.53 -8.05 -10.94
N VAL A 81 -34.68 -6.82 -10.44
CA VAL A 81 -35.72 -5.88 -10.91
C VAL A 81 -35.49 -5.52 -12.39
N ALA A 82 -34.25 -5.24 -12.79
CA ALA A 82 -33.91 -4.95 -14.18
C ALA A 82 -34.23 -6.13 -15.11
N THR A 83 -33.87 -7.36 -14.71
CA THR A 83 -34.15 -8.57 -15.47
C THR A 83 -35.64 -8.84 -15.56
N MET A 84 -36.39 -8.62 -14.47
CA MET A 84 -37.84 -8.76 -14.46
C MET A 84 -38.51 -7.75 -15.40
N ALA A 85 -38.08 -6.49 -15.38
CA ALA A 85 -38.58 -5.45 -16.28
C ALA A 85 -38.30 -5.81 -17.75
N ALA A 86 -37.10 -6.29 -18.07
CA ALA A 86 -36.76 -6.77 -19.41
C ALA A 86 -37.63 -7.95 -19.85
N CYS A 87 -37.84 -8.93 -18.98
CA CYS A 87 -38.69 -10.10 -19.26
C CYS A 87 -40.16 -9.70 -19.49
N LEU A 88 -40.68 -8.73 -18.73
CA LEU A 88 -42.04 -8.23 -18.91
C LEU A 88 -42.19 -7.42 -20.20
N ALA A 89 -41.20 -6.59 -20.54
CA ALA A 89 -41.19 -5.84 -21.79
C ALA A 89 -41.16 -6.77 -23.02
N LEU A 90 -40.31 -7.80 -23.00
CA LEU A 90 -40.25 -8.84 -24.03
C LEU A 90 -41.48 -9.78 -23.99
N GLY A 91 -42.12 -9.88 -22.83
CA GLY A 91 -43.32 -10.68 -22.58
C GLY A 91 -44.52 -10.28 -23.44
N ASN A 92 -44.57 -9.03 -23.92
CA ASN A 92 -45.58 -8.57 -24.87
C ASN A 92 -45.47 -9.24 -26.24
N ARG A 93 -44.28 -9.72 -26.60
CA ARG A 93 -44.01 -10.40 -27.87
C ARG A 93 -43.92 -11.91 -27.71
N TRP A 94 -43.43 -12.38 -26.57
CA TRP A 94 -43.23 -13.80 -26.28
C TRP A 94 -43.73 -14.15 -24.88
N SER A 95 -44.83 -14.92 -24.82
CA SER A 95 -45.48 -15.34 -23.58
C SER A 95 -44.56 -16.11 -22.62
N PHE A 96 -43.53 -16.79 -23.16
CA PHE A 96 -42.48 -17.45 -22.39
C PHE A 96 -41.83 -16.51 -21.37
N PHE A 97 -41.34 -15.34 -21.80
CA PHE A 97 -40.66 -14.41 -20.88
C PHE A 97 -41.60 -13.86 -19.82
N ARG A 98 -42.90 -13.73 -20.12
CA ARG A 98 -43.90 -13.34 -19.12
C ARG A 98 -44.13 -14.44 -18.09
N ALA A 99 -44.30 -15.69 -18.55
CA ALA A 99 -44.60 -16.85 -17.71
C ALA A 99 -43.43 -17.26 -16.80
N TYR A 100 -42.18 -17.10 -17.27
CA TYR A 100 -40.97 -17.48 -16.52
C TYR A 100 -40.22 -16.28 -15.93
N SER A 101 -40.78 -15.07 -16.02
CA SER A 101 -40.13 -13.81 -15.59
C SER A 101 -39.60 -13.86 -14.16
N GLY A 102 -40.34 -14.49 -13.22
CA GLY A 102 -39.93 -14.61 -11.83
C GLY A 102 -38.69 -15.48 -11.60
N TRP A 103 -38.56 -16.60 -12.31
CA TRP A 103 -37.38 -17.46 -12.16
C TRP A 103 -36.19 -16.87 -12.91
N ILE A 104 -36.41 -16.35 -14.12
CA ILE A 104 -35.36 -15.68 -14.90
C ILE A 104 -34.82 -14.46 -14.14
N SER A 105 -35.68 -13.69 -13.46
CA SER A 105 -35.24 -12.53 -12.68
C SER A 105 -34.40 -12.92 -11.46
N VAL A 106 -34.73 -14.00 -10.75
CA VAL A 106 -33.92 -14.49 -9.62
C VAL A 106 -32.53 -14.92 -10.11
N PHE A 107 -32.47 -15.65 -11.23
CA PHE A 107 -31.19 -16.06 -11.83
C PHE A 107 -30.40 -14.86 -12.34
N GLY A 108 -31.04 -13.95 -13.07
CA GLY A 108 -30.42 -12.71 -13.54
C GLY A 108 -29.94 -11.82 -12.39
N GLY A 109 -30.71 -11.75 -11.30
CA GLY A 109 -30.32 -11.09 -10.06
C GLY A 109 -29.08 -11.71 -9.44
N TYR A 110 -29.03 -13.04 -9.29
CA TYR A 110 -27.88 -13.74 -8.69
C TYR A 110 -26.61 -13.57 -9.51
N PHE A 111 -26.65 -13.94 -10.80
CA PHE A 111 -25.48 -13.87 -11.67
C PHE A 111 -25.08 -12.42 -11.96
N GLY A 112 -26.03 -11.54 -12.24
CA GLY A 112 -25.77 -10.11 -12.43
C GLY A 112 -25.19 -9.47 -11.17
N GLY A 113 -25.74 -9.81 -9.99
CA GLY A 113 -25.22 -9.39 -8.71
C GLY A 113 -23.77 -9.82 -8.46
N LYS A 114 -23.43 -11.08 -8.77
CA LYS A 114 -22.05 -11.59 -8.68
C LYS A 114 -21.11 -10.87 -9.64
N VAL A 115 -21.54 -10.59 -10.87
CA VAL A 115 -20.73 -9.86 -11.86
C VAL A 115 -20.49 -8.42 -11.42
N CYS A 116 -21.52 -7.71 -10.97
CA CYS A 116 -21.38 -6.34 -10.46
C CYS A 116 -20.48 -6.28 -9.23
N LEU A 117 -20.63 -7.22 -8.29
CA LEU A 117 -19.76 -7.32 -7.11
C LEU A 117 -18.31 -7.59 -7.53
N GLY A 118 -18.11 -8.51 -8.47
CA GLY A 118 -16.80 -8.82 -9.06
C GLY A 118 -16.15 -7.58 -9.66
N ALA A 119 -16.87 -6.86 -10.53
CA ALA A 119 -16.39 -5.64 -11.17
C ALA A 119 -16.07 -4.52 -10.16
N HIS A 120 -16.93 -4.30 -9.16
CA HIS A 120 -16.69 -3.32 -8.10
C HIS A 120 -15.44 -3.70 -7.28
N SER A 121 -15.33 -4.97 -6.90
CA SER A 121 -14.15 -5.47 -6.17
C SER A 121 -12.87 -5.37 -6.99
N SER A 122 -12.90 -5.61 -8.31
CA SER A 122 -11.72 -5.49 -9.17
C SER A 122 -11.23 -4.06 -9.32
N VAL A 123 -12.13 -3.08 -9.33
CA VAL A 123 -11.75 -1.65 -9.33
C VAL A 123 -11.04 -1.29 -8.03
N LEU A 124 -11.57 -1.75 -6.89
CA LEU A 124 -10.94 -1.54 -5.59
C LEU A 124 -9.58 -2.24 -5.48
N LEU A 125 -9.47 -3.47 -5.99
CA LEU A 125 -8.23 -4.21 -6.07
C LEU A 125 -7.18 -3.46 -6.91
N GLY A 126 -7.59 -2.88 -8.04
CA GLY A 126 -6.71 -2.02 -8.85
C GLY A 126 -6.17 -0.82 -8.06
N GLY A 127 -7.00 -0.20 -7.22
CA GLY A 127 -6.56 0.85 -6.28
C GLY A 127 -5.53 0.35 -5.26
N VAL A 128 -5.73 -0.83 -4.66
CA VAL A 128 -4.78 -1.47 -3.73
C VAL A 128 -3.44 -1.74 -4.43
N VAL A 129 -3.48 -2.28 -5.66
CA VAL A 129 -2.27 -2.56 -6.44
C VAL A 129 -1.53 -1.27 -6.81
N THR A 130 -2.25 -0.19 -7.09
CA THR A 130 -1.66 1.11 -7.38
C THR A 130 -0.95 1.67 -6.14
N GLN A 131 -1.58 1.56 -4.96
CA GLN A 131 -0.93 1.90 -3.69
C GLN A 131 0.31 1.03 -3.45
N LEU A 132 0.23 -0.28 -3.67
CA LEU A 132 1.39 -1.18 -3.53
C LEU A 132 2.56 -0.76 -4.42
N ASN A 133 2.29 -0.46 -5.70
CA ASN A 133 3.35 0.00 -6.61
C ASN A 133 3.98 1.30 -6.12
N HIS A 134 3.17 2.24 -5.63
CA HIS A 134 3.66 3.51 -5.10
C HIS A 134 4.57 3.30 -3.87
N GLU A 135 4.14 2.47 -2.91
CA GLU A 135 4.92 2.19 -1.70
C GLU A 135 6.21 1.39 -2.01
N ILE A 136 6.18 0.49 -3.00
CA ILE A 136 7.39 -0.23 -3.47
C ILE A 136 8.39 0.76 -4.09
N GLU A 137 7.91 1.67 -4.94
CA GLU A 137 8.75 2.70 -5.57
C GLU A 137 9.31 3.67 -4.53
N GLU A 138 8.48 4.09 -3.57
CA GLU A 138 8.90 4.98 -2.49
C GLU A 138 9.93 4.30 -1.57
N ALA A 139 9.74 3.03 -1.21
CA ALA A 139 10.72 2.27 -0.43
C ALA A 139 12.07 2.14 -1.15
N LYS A 140 12.06 1.86 -2.47
CA LYS A 140 13.30 1.82 -3.29
C LYS A 140 13.99 3.18 -3.36
N ARG A 141 13.21 4.25 -3.52
CA ARG A 141 13.75 5.62 -3.54
C ARG A 141 14.36 6.01 -2.20
N MET A 142 13.75 5.61 -1.08
CA MET A 142 14.28 5.87 0.27
C MET A 142 15.58 5.08 0.52
N ASP A 143 15.70 3.88 -0.04
CA ASP A 143 16.92 3.09 0.01
C ASP A 143 18.07 3.76 -0.76
N GLU A 144 17.81 4.24 -1.98
CA GLU A 144 18.77 5.03 -2.79
C GLU A 144 19.18 6.32 -2.08
N GLN A 145 18.24 7.06 -1.47
CA GLN A 145 18.53 8.28 -0.73
C GLN A 145 19.35 8.05 0.55
N THR A 146 19.32 6.82 1.08
CA THR A 146 20.05 6.43 2.29
C THR A 146 21.33 5.65 1.95
N ASP A 147 21.81 5.68 0.70
CA ASP A 147 23.00 4.97 0.23
C ASP A 147 23.01 3.47 0.62
N HIS A 148 21.84 2.81 0.62
CA HIS A 148 21.69 1.39 1.00
C HIS A 148 22.17 1.07 2.42
N ILE A 149 22.25 2.07 3.30
CA ILE A 149 22.73 1.90 4.68
C ILE A 149 21.72 1.09 5.52
N VAL A 150 20.43 1.18 5.21
CA VAL A 150 19.33 0.55 5.97
C VAL A 150 18.67 -0.56 5.14
N PRO A 151 18.89 -1.85 5.47
CA PRO A 151 18.32 -2.96 4.69
C PRO A 151 16.80 -3.12 4.84
N ASP A 152 16.18 -2.40 5.78
CA ASP A 152 14.75 -2.53 6.08
C ASP A 152 13.86 -1.97 4.95
N TYR A 153 14.35 -1.02 4.16
CA TYR A 153 13.61 -0.51 2.99
C TYR A 153 13.49 -1.56 1.88
N LEU A 154 14.58 -2.27 1.57
CA LEU A 154 14.57 -3.37 0.58
C LEU A 154 13.69 -4.53 1.05
N ARG A 155 13.77 -4.90 2.33
CA ARG A 155 12.89 -5.95 2.89
C ARG A 155 11.42 -5.58 2.80
N GLU A 156 11.06 -4.32 3.03
CA GLU A 156 9.69 -3.87 2.87
C GLU A 156 9.26 -3.88 1.41
N ALA A 157 10.11 -3.40 0.50
CA ALA A 157 9.83 -3.45 -0.94
C ALA A 157 9.58 -4.89 -1.42
N ASP A 158 10.38 -5.85 -0.96
CA ASP A 158 10.20 -7.27 -1.25
C ASP A 158 8.89 -7.82 -0.67
N ARG A 159 8.58 -7.46 0.59
CA ARG A 159 7.33 -7.85 1.26
C ARG A 159 6.10 -7.34 0.51
N LEU A 160 6.10 -6.07 0.12
CA LEU A 160 5.01 -5.44 -0.63
C LEU A 160 4.89 -6.06 -2.03
N THR A 161 6.01 -6.42 -2.65
CA THR A 161 6.04 -7.12 -3.94
C THR A 161 5.42 -8.51 -3.82
N GLN A 162 5.70 -9.24 -2.73
CA GLN A 162 5.07 -10.53 -2.48
C GLN A 162 3.54 -10.38 -2.31
N VAL A 163 3.09 -9.39 -1.53
CA VAL A 163 1.65 -9.11 -1.36
C VAL A 163 0.99 -8.77 -2.70
N LYS A 164 1.66 -8.00 -3.57
CA LYS A 164 1.18 -7.73 -4.93
C LYS A 164 1.00 -9.02 -5.75
N TYR A 165 1.94 -9.96 -5.67
CA TYR A 165 1.83 -11.24 -6.38
C TYR A 165 0.77 -12.16 -5.81
N GLU A 166 0.48 -12.08 -4.51
CA GLU A 166 -0.63 -12.80 -3.89
C GLU A 166 -1.99 -12.24 -4.33
N LEU A 167 -2.10 -10.91 -4.44
CA LEU A 167 -3.33 -10.23 -4.87
C LEU A 167 -3.58 -10.36 -6.38
N MET A 168 -2.53 -10.43 -7.19
CA MET A 168 -2.61 -10.57 -8.64
C MET A 168 -1.78 -11.77 -9.13
N PRO A 169 -2.29 -13.00 -8.92
CA PRO A 169 -1.55 -14.23 -9.23
C PRO A 169 -1.34 -14.47 -10.73
N THR A 170 -2.07 -13.75 -11.59
CA THR A 170 -1.98 -13.88 -13.06
C THR A 170 -0.94 -12.94 -13.68
N LEU A 171 -0.22 -12.14 -12.89
CA LEU A 171 0.88 -11.33 -13.40
C LEU A 171 2.01 -12.25 -13.89
N PRO A 172 2.64 -11.98 -15.05
CA PRO A 172 3.75 -12.78 -15.54
C PRO A 172 4.91 -12.81 -14.53
N GLU A 173 5.20 -11.67 -13.90
CA GLU A 173 6.19 -11.56 -12.82
C GLU A 173 5.84 -12.44 -11.60
N ALA A 174 4.55 -12.56 -11.26
CA ALA A 174 4.10 -13.42 -10.17
C ALA A 174 4.21 -14.91 -10.52
N VAL A 175 3.99 -15.26 -11.79
CA VAL A 175 4.16 -16.62 -12.31
C VAL A 175 5.64 -17.01 -12.32
N GLU A 176 6.52 -16.11 -12.75
CA GLU A 176 7.97 -16.30 -12.74
C GLU A 176 8.53 -16.39 -11.31
N ALA A 177 8.09 -15.51 -10.40
CA ALA A 177 8.47 -15.57 -8.99
C ALA A 177 8.06 -16.90 -8.34
N ARG A 178 6.86 -17.42 -8.67
CA ARG A 178 6.41 -18.74 -8.19
C ARG A 178 7.19 -19.89 -8.84
N ALA A 179 7.53 -19.79 -10.12
CA ALA A 179 8.36 -20.79 -10.79
C ALA A 179 9.73 -20.92 -10.09
N HIS A 180 10.38 -19.78 -9.79
CA HIS A 180 11.65 -19.76 -9.06
C HIS A 180 11.56 -20.30 -7.63
N HIS A 181 10.43 -20.12 -6.93
CA HIS A 181 10.23 -20.69 -5.60
C HIS A 181 9.90 -22.19 -5.61
N THR A 182 9.23 -22.67 -6.67
CA THR A 182 8.79 -24.06 -6.82
C THR A 182 9.96 -24.96 -7.25
N GLU A 183 10.94 -24.42 -7.97
CA GLU A 183 12.10 -25.18 -8.48
C GLU A 183 13.24 -25.39 -7.47
N ARG A 184 13.27 -24.67 -6.33
CA ARG A 184 14.32 -24.88 -5.32
C ARG A 184 13.97 -26.05 -4.41
N THR A 185 14.71 -27.14 -4.54
CA THR A 185 14.66 -28.28 -3.62
C THR A 185 15.06 -27.84 -2.21
N LEU A 186 14.64 -28.59 -1.19
CA LEU A 186 15.01 -28.30 0.22
C LEU A 186 16.53 -28.22 0.40
N ASP A 187 17.28 -29.03 -0.34
CA ASP A 187 18.74 -29.07 -0.32
C ASP A 187 19.35 -27.78 -0.91
N ASP A 188 18.78 -27.23 -1.98
CA ASP A 188 19.23 -25.95 -2.55
C ASP A 188 19.02 -24.78 -1.59
N ARG A 189 17.93 -24.82 -0.81
CA ARG A 189 17.64 -23.81 0.21
C ARG A 189 18.59 -23.92 1.39
N ALA A 190 18.92 -25.14 1.82
CA ALA A 190 19.91 -25.38 2.87
C ALA A 190 21.30 -24.92 2.44
N ASN A 191 21.71 -25.24 1.20
CA ASN A 191 22.98 -24.81 0.64
C ASN A 191 23.08 -23.28 0.53
N ALA A 192 22.02 -22.60 0.08
CA ALA A 192 22.00 -21.14 0.02
C ALA A 192 22.13 -20.48 1.41
N LEU A 193 21.55 -21.07 2.46
CA LEU A 193 21.69 -20.59 3.84
C LEU A 193 23.11 -20.82 4.38
N ILE A 194 23.72 -21.97 4.08
CA ILE A 194 25.10 -22.29 4.44
C ILE A 194 26.06 -21.32 3.73
N GLU A 195 25.85 -21.07 2.44
CA GLU A 195 26.67 -20.18 1.64
C GLU A 195 26.56 -18.73 2.13
N ALA A 196 25.35 -18.25 2.43
CA ALA A 196 25.14 -16.94 3.03
C ALA A 196 25.82 -16.81 4.41
N TYR A 197 25.78 -17.86 5.23
CA TYR A 197 26.45 -17.91 6.53
C TYR A 197 27.98 -17.86 6.37
N MET A 198 28.55 -18.65 5.47
CA MET A 198 29.99 -18.68 5.19
C MET A 198 30.49 -17.35 4.66
N LYS A 199 29.73 -16.70 3.76
CA LYS A 199 30.05 -15.37 3.22
C LYS A 199 30.03 -14.28 4.30
N ARG A 200 29.12 -14.40 5.27
CA ARG A 200 29.03 -13.50 6.43
C ARG A 200 30.18 -13.71 7.41
N LYS A 201 30.62 -14.96 7.58
CA LYS A 201 31.78 -15.33 8.39
C LYS A 201 33.08 -14.81 7.78
N GLU A 202 33.29 -14.98 6.48
CA GLU A 202 34.46 -14.42 5.78
C GLU A 202 34.50 -12.88 5.83
N ALA A 203 33.35 -12.21 5.75
CA ALA A 203 33.28 -10.75 5.87
C ALA A 203 33.59 -10.25 7.29
N LEU A 204 33.39 -11.08 8.32
CA LEU A 204 33.75 -10.79 9.71
C LEU A 204 35.23 -11.10 10.00
N GLU A 205 35.80 -12.13 9.37
CA GLU A 205 37.22 -12.51 9.52
C GLU A 205 38.17 -11.61 8.71
N ARG A 206 37.66 -10.85 7.72
CA ARG A 206 38.42 -9.85 6.94
C ARG A 206 38.37 -8.42 7.50
N LYS A 207 37.83 -8.22 8.70
CA LYS A 207 37.85 -6.95 9.46
C LYS A 207 38.79 -7.06 10.66
#